data_AF-A0A372ZPN9-F1
#
_entry.id   AF-A0A372ZPN9-F1
#
_cell.length_a   1.000
_cell.length_b   1.000
_cell.length_c   1.000
_cell.angle_alpha   90.00
_cell.angle_beta   90.00
_cell.angle_gamma   90.00
#
_symmetry.space_group_name_H-M   'P 1'
#
loop_
_entity.id
_entity.type
_entity.pdbx_description
1 polymer ?
#
loop_
_entity_poly.entity_id
_entity_poly.type
_entity_poly.pdbx_seq_one_letter_code
_entity_poly.pdbx_strand_id
1 'polypeptide(L)'
;MHSREQPQKAGQPQRDAGPARRPGTGARSEGDAPARGAAALQRTVGNAATARMIAEQRDGTGRDDRRAAVGLQRAPGDQAAPRRPRVQLDQNNVLRICEAATPDGQAASGGRAADLRSIVWEDHWAAISEVCRKHKYTIAVRETGEHSIRRIAEGAKPKPHTILEKSIKPSSVRKKYGTGPGQAEGDPATVLRWLQAQDLSGFVGHWNDQGLAGIRIDRPPRSVLDLGIVQTGPGGEQYVPIDLRTQDGGPALTQLKADPHWKRYLYTGDYDLHEVYSAQGGTGGGQIPEATPEKAKLLDRLNAGIAGTAQEGEVVRSGKVAMEHGRLHMAGGSEYAMFQHGDQATYRMNQYLEALEGEVARHAAQLVRAVATEADEPLAWCRMGQWYVTRNREEHAVLRARWKLAVPHTWGADEVDRTARGGYRTAGYID
;
A
#
# COMPACT_ATOMS: atom_id res chain seq x y z
N MET A 1 -43.25 -8.64 69.20
CA MET A 1 -42.64 -9.16 67.96
C MET A 1 -41.32 -8.42 67.73
N HIS A 2 -40.25 -9.20 67.60
CA HIS A 2 -38.83 -8.87 67.84
C HIS A 2 -38.25 -7.71 67.01
N SER A 3 -37.69 -6.67 67.66
CA SER A 3 -36.25 -6.36 67.89
C SER A 3 -35.62 -5.52 66.75
N ARG A 4 -35.44 -4.18 66.96
CA ARG A 4 -34.18 -3.45 67.30
C ARG A 4 -33.11 -3.56 66.20
N GLU A 5 -32.33 -2.57 65.76
CA GLU A 5 -31.97 -1.18 66.11
C GLU A 5 -31.08 -0.69 64.94
N GLN A 6 -31.04 0.61 64.62
CA GLN A 6 -29.87 1.21 63.92
C GLN A 6 -28.73 1.40 64.95
N PRO A 7 -27.44 1.65 64.57
CA PRO A 7 -27.00 3.07 64.47
C PRO A 7 -25.73 3.42 63.64
N GLN A 8 -25.69 4.71 63.22
CA GLN A 8 -24.61 5.74 63.30
C GLN A 8 -23.27 5.57 62.52
N LYS A 9 -22.72 6.54 61.76
CA LYS A 9 -22.35 7.99 61.88
C LYS A 9 -20.93 8.28 62.42
N ALA A 10 -20.25 9.22 61.72
CA ALA A 10 -19.10 10.08 62.08
C ALA A 10 -17.69 9.42 62.06
N GLY A 11 -16.59 10.08 61.66
CA GLY A 11 -16.34 11.47 61.27
C GLY A 11 -14.90 11.68 60.74
N GLN A 12 -14.67 12.82 60.09
CA GLN A 12 -13.38 13.42 59.69
C GLN A 12 -12.60 13.96 60.92
N PRO A 13 -11.27 14.28 60.91
CA PRO A 13 -10.70 15.44 60.16
C PRO A 13 -9.18 15.49 59.79
N GLN A 14 -8.82 16.53 58.98
CA GLN A 14 -7.58 17.35 58.89
C GLN A 14 -6.20 16.73 58.53
N ARG A 15 -5.54 17.14 57.42
CA ARG A 15 -4.58 18.27 57.19
C ARG A 15 -3.17 18.10 57.82
N ASP A 16 -2.13 17.94 57.00
CA ASP A 16 -1.09 18.97 56.70
C ASP A 16 0.26 18.40 56.18
N ALA A 17 0.85 19.18 55.26
CA ALA A 17 2.27 19.44 54.97
C ALA A 17 3.32 18.31 54.76
N GLY A 18 4.03 18.38 53.61
CA GLY A 18 5.35 17.76 53.41
C GLY A 18 6.46 18.42 54.25
N PRO A 19 7.71 17.90 54.24
CA PRO A 19 8.67 18.48 53.28
C PRO A 19 9.85 17.56 52.82
N ALA A 20 10.53 18.07 51.77
CA ALA A 20 11.97 18.08 51.52
C ALA A 20 12.82 16.80 51.41
N ARG A 21 13.28 16.55 50.17
CA ARG A 21 14.54 15.88 49.81
C ARG A 21 15.76 16.71 50.19
N ARG A 22 16.87 16.04 50.57
CA ARG A 22 18.26 16.51 50.42
C ARG A 22 19.29 15.36 50.62
N PRO A 23 20.60 15.52 50.29
CA PRO A 23 21.24 14.74 49.21
C PRO A 23 22.64 14.13 49.54
N GLY A 24 23.27 13.53 48.53
CA GLY A 24 24.73 13.26 48.41
C GLY A 24 25.14 11.83 48.74
N THR A 25 26.16 11.18 48.18
CA THR A 25 27.25 11.41 47.19
C THR A 25 27.92 10.02 47.09
N GLY A 26 28.15 9.41 45.93
CA GLY A 26 29.32 9.61 45.06
C GLY A 26 30.13 8.31 44.90
N ALA A 27 30.62 8.03 43.68
CA ALA A 27 31.87 7.33 43.31
C ALA A 27 31.72 6.48 42.04
N ARG A 28 32.78 6.56 41.22
CA ARG A 28 32.97 6.03 39.86
C ARG A 28 33.44 4.57 39.87
N SER A 29 33.14 3.84 38.79
CA SER A 29 34.11 2.96 38.13
C SER A 29 33.74 2.66 36.67
N GLU A 30 34.72 2.94 35.82
CA GLU A 30 34.99 2.54 34.43
C GLU A 30 34.46 1.16 33.97
N GLY A 31 34.10 1.07 32.68
CA GLY A 31 34.08 -0.19 31.93
C GLY A 31 33.08 -0.25 30.77
N ASP A 32 33.60 -0.42 29.56
CA ASP A 32 32.97 -0.90 28.33
C ASP A 32 32.14 0.03 27.42
N ALA A 33 32.71 0.24 26.22
CA ALA A 33 32.03 0.72 25.02
C ALA A 33 30.96 -0.28 24.52
N PRO A 34 29.98 0.20 23.73
CA PRO A 34 29.92 -0.23 22.33
C PRO A 34 29.62 0.96 21.39
N ALA A 35 30.33 1.10 20.27
CA ALA A 35 30.06 0.44 18.98
C ALA A 35 28.73 0.86 18.31
N ARG A 36 28.89 1.71 17.29
CA ARG A 36 28.23 1.70 15.96
C ARG A 36 26.73 1.36 15.88
N GLY A 37 25.98 2.21 15.18
CA GLY A 37 24.75 1.75 14.52
C GLY A 37 23.97 2.84 13.82
N ALA A 38 24.49 3.35 12.70
CA ALA A 38 23.73 4.19 11.79
C ALA A 38 22.55 3.41 11.19
N ALA A 39 21.35 3.59 11.73
CA ALA A 39 20.10 3.14 11.09
C ALA A 39 19.46 4.34 10.37
N ALA A 40 19.99 4.68 9.19
CA ALA A 40 19.34 5.64 8.31
C ALA A 40 18.10 4.98 7.69
N LEU A 41 16.91 5.47 8.09
CA LEU A 41 15.61 5.07 7.55
C LEU A 41 15.58 5.13 6.00
N GLN A 42 15.55 3.98 5.35
CA GLN A 42 15.12 3.86 3.96
C GLN A 42 13.62 3.58 3.92
N ARG A 43 12.82 4.66 3.90
CA ARG A 43 11.38 4.60 3.61
C ARG A 43 11.17 4.66 2.09
N THR A 44 10.72 3.56 1.49
CA THR A 44 10.15 3.56 0.14
C THR A 44 8.80 2.86 0.17
N VAL A 45 7.74 3.57 -0.22
CA VAL A 45 6.38 3.05 -0.41
C VAL A 45 6.38 1.97 -1.48
N GLY A 46 5.57 0.92 -1.34
CA GLY A 46 5.81 -0.36 -1.99
C GLY A 46 4.71 -0.90 -2.88
N ASN A 47 4.63 -0.45 -4.13
CA ASN A 47 3.93 -1.19 -5.21
C ASN A 47 4.87 -1.67 -6.32
N ALA A 48 4.38 -2.61 -7.13
CA ALA A 48 5.12 -3.11 -8.30
C ALA A 48 5.34 -2.00 -9.33
N ALA A 49 4.35 -1.11 -9.45
CA ALA A 49 4.44 0.08 -10.28
C ALA A 49 5.40 1.13 -9.70
N THR A 50 5.39 1.36 -8.38
CA THR A 50 6.43 2.19 -7.71
C THR A 50 7.85 1.63 -7.90
N ALA A 51 8.02 0.30 -7.91
CA ALA A 51 9.31 -0.32 -8.17
C ALA A 51 9.77 -0.17 -9.64
N ARG A 52 8.84 -0.16 -10.62
CA ARG A 52 9.13 0.19 -12.03
C ARG A 52 9.53 1.66 -12.19
N MET A 53 8.79 2.57 -11.55
CA MET A 53 9.08 4.02 -11.55
C MET A 53 10.46 4.35 -10.96
N ILE A 54 10.90 3.64 -9.92
CA ILE A 54 12.23 3.83 -9.30
C ILE A 54 13.34 3.26 -10.20
N ALA A 55 13.07 2.21 -10.97
CA ALA A 55 14.04 1.61 -11.90
C ALA A 55 14.28 2.51 -13.11
N GLU A 56 13.22 3.04 -13.73
CA GLU A 56 13.32 3.93 -14.91
C GLU A 56 14.03 5.26 -14.60
N GLN A 57 13.97 5.75 -13.36
CA GLN A 57 14.71 6.95 -12.95
C GLN A 57 16.22 6.74 -12.79
N ARG A 58 16.71 5.49 -12.73
CA ARG A 58 18.14 5.18 -12.65
C ARG A 58 18.82 5.08 -14.02
N ASP A 59 18.07 4.80 -15.07
CA ASP A 59 18.60 4.66 -16.44
C ASP A 59 18.71 6.01 -17.19
N GLY A 60 18.20 7.10 -16.60
CA GLY A 60 18.20 8.44 -17.20
C GLY A 60 19.46 9.29 -16.96
N THR A 61 20.45 8.80 -16.21
CA THR A 61 21.69 9.55 -15.93
C THR A 61 22.90 8.89 -16.59
N GLY A 62 22.97 9.03 -17.91
CA GLY A 62 24.14 8.70 -18.72
C GLY A 62 24.22 9.63 -19.92
N ARG A 63 24.57 10.90 -19.71
CA ARG A 63 25.13 11.73 -20.78
C ARG A 63 26.56 11.27 -20.99
N ASP A 64 26.84 10.73 -22.16
CA ASP A 64 28.18 10.81 -22.73
C ASP A 64 28.07 11.32 -24.17
N ASP A 65 28.60 12.52 -24.36
CA ASP A 65 28.84 13.14 -25.64
C ASP A 65 29.90 12.34 -26.39
N ARG A 66 29.59 11.85 -27.59
CA ARG A 66 30.58 11.71 -28.68
C ARG A 66 29.89 11.55 -30.03
N ARG A 67 30.06 12.58 -30.86
CA ARG A 67 29.86 12.54 -32.31
C ARG A 67 30.77 11.48 -32.93
N ALA A 68 30.20 10.58 -33.73
CA ALA A 68 30.88 10.00 -34.88
C ALA A 68 29.84 9.70 -35.97
N ALA A 69 29.95 10.42 -37.08
CA ALA A 69 29.20 10.18 -38.29
C ALA A 69 29.74 8.90 -38.95
N VAL A 70 28.88 7.90 -39.16
CA VAL A 70 29.11 6.84 -40.14
C VAL A 70 27.78 6.58 -40.83
N GLY A 71 27.72 6.94 -42.12
CA GLY A 71 26.61 6.63 -42.98
C GLY A 71 26.54 5.12 -43.22
N LEU A 72 25.36 4.53 -43.06
CA LEU A 72 25.02 3.26 -43.69
C LEU A 72 23.73 3.44 -44.49
N GLN A 73 23.86 3.12 -45.78
CA GLN A 73 22.80 3.12 -46.78
C GLN A 73 21.68 2.15 -46.37
N ARG A 74 20.43 2.62 -46.48
CA ARG A 74 19.23 1.76 -46.38
C ARG A 74 19.13 0.86 -47.60
N ALA A 75 18.99 -0.44 -47.37
CA ALA A 75 18.53 -1.37 -48.39
C ALA A 75 17.03 -1.12 -48.70
N PRO A 76 16.60 -1.18 -49.98
CA PRO A 76 15.21 -0.96 -50.36
C PRO A 76 14.45 -2.29 -50.31
N GLY A 77 13.42 -2.38 -49.45
CA GLY A 77 12.51 -3.52 -49.47
C GLY A 77 11.93 -3.89 -48.11
N ASP A 78 11.16 -3.00 -47.50
CA ASP A 78 10.19 -3.39 -46.48
C ASP A 78 8.96 -2.49 -46.64
N GLN A 79 7.99 -2.98 -47.43
CA GLN A 79 6.68 -2.36 -47.50
C GLN A 79 5.99 -2.61 -46.15
N ALA A 80 5.96 -1.56 -45.32
CA ALA A 80 5.24 -1.58 -44.06
C ALA A 80 3.76 -1.87 -44.33
N ALA A 81 3.26 -2.97 -43.74
CA ALA A 81 1.84 -3.27 -43.71
C ALA A 81 1.04 -2.04 -43.22
N PRO A 82 -0.15 -1.77 -43.77
CA PRO A 82 -0.93 -0.59 -43.40
C PRO A 82 -1.25 -0.63 -41.90
N ARG A 83 -0.67 0.32 -41.17
CA ARG A 83 -0.98 0.55 -39.76
C ARG A 83 -2.46 0.90 -39.67
N ARG A 84 -3.25 0.05 -39.00
CA ARG A 84 -4.63 0.39 -38.62
C ARG A 84 -4.63 1.77 -37.98
N PRO A 85 -5.56 2.68 -38.33
CA PRO A 85 -5.62 3.99 -37.70
C PRO A 85 -5.79 3.80 -36.19
N ARG A 86 -4.86 4.37 -35.40
CA ARG A 86 -5.06 4.50 -33.95
C ARG A 86 -6.28 5.38 -33.75
N VAL A 87 -7.33 4.85 -33.13
CA VAL A 87 -8.46 5.65 -32.69
C VAL A 87 -7.92 6.67 -31.69
N GLN A 88 -8.03 7.97 -32.03
CA GLN A 88 -7.63 9.04 -31.13
C GLN A 88 -8.64 9.14 -29.99
N LEU A 89 -8.16 9.08 -28.75
CA LEU A 89 -9.00 9.21 -27.57
C LEU A 89 -9.39 10.68 -27.37
N ASP A 90 -10.69 10.94 -27.20
CA ASP A 90 -11.23 12.26 -26.93
C ASP A 90 -12.42 12.19 -25.95
N GLN A 91 -12.96 13.34 -25.55
CA GLN A 91 -14.06 13.39 -24.58
C GLN A 91 -15.35 12.71 -25.08
N ASN A 92 -15.55 12.58 -26.39
CA ASN A 92 -16.75 11.99 -26.96
C ASN A 92 -16.70 10.45 -26.95
N ASN A 93 -15.50 9.87 -27.08
CA ASN A 93 -15.33 8.43 -27.18
C ASN A 93 -14.67 7.76 -25.95
N VAL A 94 -14.08 8.55 -25.03
CA VAL A 94 -13.31 8.01 -23.88
C VAL A 94 -14.09 7.05 -23.00
N LEU A 95 -15.37 7.34 -22.73
CA LEU A 95 -16.16 6.47 -21.85
C LEU A 95 -16.35 5.08 -22.46
N ARG A 96 -16.65 5.00 -23.75
CA ARG A 96 -16.81 3.72 -24.46
C ARG A 96 -15.49 2.97 -24.59
N ILE A 97 -14.38 3.69 -24.84
CA ILE A 97 -13.06 3.07 -25.06
C ILE A 97 -12.45 2.56 -23.76
N CYS A 98 -12.67 3.29 -22.66
CA CYS A 98 -12.13 2.95 -21.35
C CYS A 98 -13.06 2.01 -20.56
N GLU A 99 -14.30 1.79 -20.97
CA GLU A 99 -15.25 0.92 -20.26
C GLU A 99 -14.67 -0.47 -20.00
N ALA A 100 -14.69 -0.89 -18.73
CA ALA A 100 -14.06 -2.13 -18.27
C ALA A 100 -15.05 -3.12 -17.65
N ALA A 101 -16.01 -2.64 -16.85
CA ALA A 101 -17.08 -3.46 -16.30
C ALA A 101 -18.32 -2.63 -15.96
N THR A 102 -19.49 -3.26 -16.06
CA THR A 102 -20.79 -2.70 -15.73
C THR A 102 -21.01 -2.60 -14.21
N PRO A 103 -22.06 -1.90 -13.74
CA PRO A 103 -22.31 -1.74 -12.30
C PRO A 103 -22.62 -3.03 -11.55
N ASP A 104 -23.12 -4.06 -12.22
CA ASP A 104 -23.32 -5.40 -11.68
C ASP A 104 -22.07 -6.29 -11.76
N GLY A 105 -20.92 -5.73 -12.14
CA GLY A 105 -19.63 -6.42 -12.16
C GLY A 105 -19.38 -7.27 -13.40
N GLN A 106 -20.18 -7.14 -14.47
CA GLN A 106 -19.93 -7.87 -15.70
C GLN A 106 -18.83 -7.19 -16.51
N ALA A 107 -17.85 -7.97 -16.97
CA ALA A 107 -16.79 -7.49 -17.85
C ALA A 107 -17.35 -6.90 -19.15
N ALA A 108 -16.85 -5.73 -19.55
CA ALA A 108 -17.12 -5.17 -20.87
C ALA A 108 -16.43 -5.99 -21.96
N SER A 109 -16.95 -5.94 -23.20
CA SER A 109 -16.45 -6.71 -24.35
C SER A 109 -15.06 -6.28 -24.86
N GLY A 110 -14.48 -5.21 -24.32
CA GLY A 110 -13.17 -4.67 -24.70
C GLY A 110 -12.00 -5.17 -23.85
N GLY A 111 -10.77 -4.82 -24.27
CA GLY A 111 -9.54 -5.22 -23.58
C GLY A 111 -9.31 -4.59 -22.19
N ARG A 112 -10.17 -3.65 -21.76
CA ARG A 112 -10.06 -2.96 -20.47
C ARG A 112 -10.49 -3.82 -19.29
N ALA A 113 -11.37 -4.80 -19.50
CA ALA A 113 -11.73 -5.76 -18.46
C ALA A 113 -10.52 -6.59 -18.00
N ALA A 114 -9.61 -6.93 -18.91
CA ALA A 114 -8.38 -7.64 -18.57
C ALA A 114 -7.45 -6.78 -17.70
N ASP A 115 -7.31 -5.49 -18.02
CA ASP A 115 -6.56 -4.56 -17.19
C ASP A 115 -7.22 -4.38 -15.80
N LEU A 116 -8.56 -4.35 -15.74
CA LEU A 116 -9.26 -4.24 -14.46
C LEU A 116 -8.96 -5.44 -13.55
N ARG A 117 -8.86 -6.65 -14.10
CA ARG A 117 -8.51 -7.87 -13.34
C ARG A 117 -7.12 -7.86 -12.73
N SER A 118 -6.18 -7.07 -13.26
CA SER A 118 -4.85 -6.90 -12.63
C SER A 118 -4.85 -5.82 -11.54
N ILE A 119 -5.89 -4.98 -11.49
CA ILE A 119 -6.02 -3.86 -10.55
C ILE A 119 -6.93 -4.24 -9.37
N VAL A 120 -8.11 -4.81 -9.61
CA VAL A 120 -9.10 -5.19 -8.60
C VAL A 120 -9.61 -6.61 -8.89
N TRP A 121 -9.82 -7.42 -7.84
CA TRP A 121 -10.35 -8.77 -7.98
C TRP A 121 -11.81 -8.72 -8.45
N GLU A 122 -12.16 -9.53 -9.44
CA GLU A 122 -13.44 -9.49 -10.15
C GLU A 122 -14.66 -9.60 -9.22
N ASP A 123 -14.58 -10.45 -8.20
CA ASP A 123 -15.65 -10.66 -7.21
C ASP A 123 -15.93 -9.41 -6.35
N HIS A 124 -15.00 -8.44 -6.31
CA HIS A 124 -15.19 -7.19 -5.60
C HIS A 124 -15.80 -6.07 -6.46
N TRP A 125 -15.88 -6.24 -7.80
CA TRP A 125 -16.28 -5.15 -8.70
C TRP A 125 -17.69 -4.64 -8.42
N ALA A 126 -18.68 -5.55 -8.35
CA ALA A 126 -20.08 -5.20 -8.11
C ALA A 126 -20.27 -4.54 -6.73
N ALA A 127 -19.59 -5.03 -5.70
CA ALA A 127 -19.65 -4.49 -4.34
C ALA A 127 -19.16 -3.03 -4.28
N ILE A 128 -18.00 -2.78 -4.87
CA ILE A 128 -17.42 -1.43 -4.94
C ILE A 128 -18.29 -0.53 -5.83
N SER A 129 -18.79 -1.05 -6.95
CA SER A 129 -19.72 -0.35 -7.84
C SER A 129 -20.95 0.13 -7.09
N GLU A 130 -21.56 -0.74 -6.29
CA GLU A 130 -22.74 -0.40 -5.50
C GLU A 130 -22.46 0.72 -4.49
N VAL A 131 -21.31 0.67 -3.80
CA VAL A 131 -20.89 1.73 -2.89
C VAL A 131 -20.70 3.06 -3.62
N CYS A 132 -19.97 3.05 -4.74
CA CYS A 132 -19.72 4.26 -5.53
C CYS A 132 -21.00 4.85 -6.11
N ARG A 133 -21.94 4.02 -6.55
CA ARG A 133 -23.25 4.44 -7.05
C ARG A 133 -24.11 5.04 -5.94
N LYS A 134 -24.27 4.33 -4.82
CA LYS A 134 -25.11 4.72 -3.69
C LYS A 134 -24.67 6.03 -3.05
N HIS A 135 -23.36 6.19 -2.87
CA HIS A 135 -22.79 7.36 -2.19
C HIS A 135 -22.28 8.43 -3.15
N LYS A 136 -22.44 8.22 -4.46
CA LYS A 136 -22.02 9.14 -5.53
C LYS A 136 -20.53 9.47 -5.47
N TYR A 137 -19.72 8.43 -5.24
CA TYR A 137 -18.28 8.53 -5.29
C TYR A 137 -17.74 8.31 -6.70
N THR A 138 -16.60 8.95 -6.95
CA THR A 138 -15.69 8.56 -8.02
C THR A 138 -14.36 8.21 -7.38
N ILE A 139 -13.87 7.00 -7.61
CA ILE A 139 -12.56 6.55 -7.12
C ILE A 139 -11.70 6.12 -8.30
N ALA A 140 -10.39 6.30 -8.17
CA ALA A 140 -9.37 5.68 -9.00
C ALA A 140 -8.53 4.75 -8.13
N VAL A 141 -8.31 3.51 -8.58
CA VAL A 141 -7.51 2.49 -7.90
C VAL A 141 -6.29 2.19 -8.75
N ARG A 142 -5.13 2.06 -8.10
CA ARG A 142 -3.86 1.69 -8.74
C ARG A 142 -3.74 0.20 -8.94
N GLU A 143 -2.82 -0.20 -9.82
CA GLU A 143 -2.50 -1.61 -10.03
C GLU A 143 -2.00 -2.31 -8.75
N THR A 144 -2.82 -3.24 -8.25
CA THR A 144 -2.47 -4.17 -7.16
C THR A 144 -1.49 -5.26 -7.63
N GLY A 145 -1.61 -5.66 -8.89
CA GLY A 145 -0.76 -6.62 -9.59
C GLY A 145 -1.29 -8.06 -9.50
N GLU A 146 -1.14 -8.80 -10.59
CA GLU A 146 -1.73 -10.15 -10.76
C GLU A 146 -1.38 -11.14 -9.64
N HIS A 147 -0.13 -11.12 -9.15
CA HIS A 147 0.27 -11.99 -8.04
C HIS A 147 -0.52 -11.69 -6.75
N SER A 148 -0.75 -10.40 -6.46
CA SER A 148 -1.50 -9.99 -5.27
C SER A 148 -3.00 -10.28 -5.45
N ILE A 149 -3.56 -10.00 -6.63
CA ILE A 149 -4.97 -10.34 -6.94
C ILE A 149 -5.24 -11.82 -6.73
N ARG A 150 -4.35 -12.70 -7.20
CA ARG A 150 -4.47 -14.13 -6.96
C ARG A 150 -4.47 -14.46 -5.45
N ARG A 151 -3.59 -13.87 -4.66
CA ARG A 151 -3.56 -14.11 -3.20
C ARG A 151 -4.78 -13.56 -2.48
N ILE A 152 -5.34 -12.45 -2.95
CA ILE A 152 -6.61 -11.92 -2.47
C ILE A 152 -7.73 -12.94 -2.75
N ALA A 153 -7.82 -13.51 -3.95
CA ALA A 153 -8.81 -14.55 -4.24
C ALA A 153 -8.63 -15.80 -3.35
N GLU A 154 -7.40 -16.13 -2.96
CA GLU A 154 -7.09 -17.24 -2.04
C GLU A 154 -7.32 -16.90 -0.55
N GLY A 155 -7.82 -15.69 -0.25
CA GLY A 155 -8.19 -15.25 1.10
C GLY A 155 -7.07 -14.64 1.93
N ALA A 156 -5.93 -14.28 1.33
CA ALA A 156 -4.82 -13.65 2.04
C ALA A 156 -5.21 -12.28 2.63
N LYS A 157 -4.53 -11.91 3.72
CA LYS A 157 -4.66 -10.61 4.41
C LYS A 157 -4.07 -9.50 3.52
N PRO A 158 -4.79 -8.41 3.26
CA PRO A 158 -4.19 -7.24 2.65
C PRO A 158 -3.21 -6.61 3.64
N LYS A 159 -2.08 -6.17 3.14
CA LYS A 159 -0.99 -5.62 3.94
C LYS A 159 -1.34 -4.18 4.37
N PRO A 160 -1.37 -3.86 5.67
CA PRO A 160 -1.49 -2.47 6.13
C PRO A 160 -0.17 -1.70 5.93
N HIS A 161 -0.22 -0.37 5.95
CA HIS A 161 0.97 0.50 5.89
C HIS A 161 1.97 0.30 7.02
N THR A 162 1.53 -0.26 8.15
CA THR A 162 2.42 -0.59 9.28
C THR A 162 3.42 -1.69 8.93
N ILE A 163 3.10 -2.54 7.95
CA ILE A 163 4.06 -3.49 7.39
C ILE A 163 4.83 -2.76 6.29
N LEU A 164 6.15 -2.67 6.39
CA LEU A 164 6.97 -2.00 5.37
C LEU A 164 7.59 -2.99 4.38
N GLU A 165 7.64 -4.26 4.75
CA GLU A 165 8.24 -5.33 3.95
C GLU A 165 7.55 -5.52 2.60
N LYS A 166 8.31 -6.00 1.62
CA LYS A 166 7.85 -6.09 0.24
C LYS A 166 7.22 -7.44 -0.04
N SER A 167 6.18 -7.43 -0.88
CA SER A 167 5.67 -8.65 -1.51
C SER A 167 6.74 -9.33 -2.36
N ILE A 168 6.72 -10.65 -2.36
CA ILE A 168 7.56 -11.55 -3.13
C ILE A 168 7.10 -11.48 -4.59
N LYS A 169 7.90 -10.83 -5.43
CA LYS A 169 7.65 -10.68 -6.87
C LYS A 169 8.99 -10.52 -7.60
N PRO A 170 9.02 -10.65 -8.94
CA PRO A 170 10.27 -10.63 -9.69
C PRO A 170 11.16 -9.41 -9.42
N SER A 171 10.58 -8.21 -9.28
CA SER A 171 11.35 -7.00 -8.99
C SER A 171 11.94 -6.98 -7.58
N SER A 172 11.22 -7.47 -6.56
CA SER A 172 11.74 -7.57 -5.19
C SER A 172 12.88 -8.58 -5.11
N VAL A 173 12.75 -9.74 -5.76
CA VAL A 173 13.78 -10.79 -5.76
C VAL A 173 15.02 -10.31 -6.51
N ARG A 174 14.88 -9.75 -7.72
CA ARG A 174 16.01 -9.20 -8.50
C ARG A 174 16.72 -8.05 -7.79
N LYS A 175 16.01 -7.29 -6.96
CA LYS A 175 16.62 -6.24 -6.13
C LYS A 175 17.43 -6.83 -4.99
N LYS A 176 16.96 -7.92 -4.37
CA LYS A 176 17.56 -8.48 -3.15
C LYS A 176 18.66 -9.50 -3.41
N TYR A 177 18.56 -10.27 -4.49
CA TYR A 177 19.52 -11.31 -4.86
C TYR A 177 20.32 -10.87 -6.10
N GLY A 178 21.58 -11.28 -6.17
CA GLY A 178 22.47 -11.02 -7.30
C GLY A 178 23.92 -10.77 -6.86
N THR A 179 24.72 -10.18 -7.74
CA THR A 179 26.16 -9.93 -7.52
C THR A 179 26.47 -8.47 -7.14
N GLY A 180 25.44 -7.62 -6.99
CA GLY A 180 25.58 -6.21 -6.68
C GLY A 180 25.86 -5.93 -5.19
N PRO A 181 26.36 -4.73 -4.86
CA PRO A 181 26.57 -4.33 -3.46
C PRO A 181 25.28 -4.39 -2.64
N GLY A 182 25.33 -5.07 -1.48
CA GLY A 182 24.20 -5.21 -0.57
C GLY A 182 23.13 -6.23 -1.01
N GLN A 183 23.41 -7.02 -2.04
CA GLN A 183 22.59 -8.15 -2.44
C GLN A 183 23.01 -9.43 -1.70
N ALA A 184 22.02 -10.27 -1.43
CA ALA A 184 22.25 -11.61 -0.93
C ALA A 184 22.78 -12.51 -2.04
N GLU A 185 23.61 -13.48 -1.66
CA GLU A 185 24.10 -14.51 -2.56
C GLU A 185 22.94 -15.37 -3.08
N GLY A 186 22.97 -15.67 -4.38
CA GLY A 186 21.98 -16.51 -5.05
C GLY A 186 21.54 -15.96 -6.40
N ASP A 187 21.28 -16.84 -7.36
CA ASP A 187 20.73 -16.48 -8.66
C ASP A 187 19.22 -16.12 -8.53
N PRO A 188 18.80 -14.89 -8.88
CA PRO A 188 17.40 -14.48 -8.82
C PRO A 188 16.46 -15.38 -9.61
N ALA A 189 16.90 -15.94 -10.74
CA ALA A 189 16.04 -16.81 -11.54
C ALA A 189 15.77 -18.14 -10.81
N THR A 190 16.79 -18.70 -10.17
CA THR A 190 16.67 -19.89 -9.32
C THR A 190 15.76 -19.65 -8.12
N VAL A 191 15.91 -18.52 -7.43
CA VAL A 191 15.02 -18.13 -6.32
C VAL A 191 13.57 -17.99 -6.80
N LEU A 192 13.34 -17.35 -7.94
CA LEU A 192 11.99 -17.19 -8.49
C LEU A 192 11.33 -18.52 -8.86
N ARG A 193 12.07 -19.46 -9.47
CA ARG A 193 11.56 -20.80 -9.76
C ARG A 193 11.19 -21.55 -8.49
N TRP A 194 12.02 -21.45 -7.45
CA TRP A 194 11.76 -22.07 -6.16
C TRP A 194 10.50 -21.48 -5.50
N LEU A 195 10.35 -20.16 -5.49
CA LEU A 195 9.17 -19.47 -4.94
C LEU A 195 7.88 -19.83 -5.68
N GLN A 196 7.96 -20.04 -7.00
CA GLN A 196 6.84 -20.52 -7.78
C GLN A 196 6.49 -21.97 -7.43
N ALA A 197 7.48 -22.86 -7.32
CA ALA A 197 7.27 -24.26 -6.93
C ALA A 197 6.66 -24.38 -5.52
N GLN A 198 7.02 -23.46 -4.62
CA GLN A 198 6.46 -23.38 -3.28
C GLN A 198 5.15 -22.58 -3.19
N ASP A 199 4.64 -22.08 -4.30
CA ASP A 199 3.43 -21.24 -4.35
C ASP A 199 3.48 -20.05 -3.36
N LEU A 200 4.61 -19.34 -3.32
CA LEU A 200 4.84 -18.22 -2.40
C LEU A 200 4.81 -16.84 -3.06
N SER A 201 4.88 -16.77 -4.40
CA SER A 201 4.83 -15.51 -5.16
C SER A 201 3.56 -14.73 -4.84
N GLY A 202 3.68 -13.43 -4.57
CA GLY A 202 2.56 -12.53 -4.22
C GLY A 202 2.36 -12.31 -2.72
N PHE A 203 2.86 -13.18 -1.85
CA PHE A 203 2.82 -12.95 -0.40
C PHE A 203 3.88 -11.95 0.06
N VAL A 204 3.70 -11.35 1.23
CA VAL A 204 4.68 -10.47 1.87
C VAL A 204 5.79 -11.31 2.49
N GLY A 205 7.00 -11.12 1.99
CA GLY A 205 8.18 -11.78 2.53
C GLY A 205 8.68 -11.09 3.79
N HIS A 206 9.34 -11.86 4.65
CA HIS A 206 10.21 -11.33 5.70
C HIS A 206 11.65 -11.31 5.18
N TRP A 207 12.26 -10.13 5.07
CA TRP A 207 13.54 -9.92 4.39
C TRP A 207 14.60 -9.41 5.36
N ASN A 208 15.77 -10.07 5.39
CA ASN A 208 16.94 -9.65 6.15
C ASN A 208 18.14 -9.46 5.20
N ASP A 209 19.33 -9.16 5.71
CA ASP A 209 20.53 -8.95 4.88
C ASP A 209 20.93 -10.17 4.04
N GLN A 210 20.58 -11.38 4.48
CA GLN A 210 20.85 -12.64 3.79
C GLN A 210 19.77 -13.01 2.75
N GLY A 211 18.72 -12.19 2.59
CA GLY A 211 17.67 -12.41 1.60
C GLY A 211 16.30 -12.61 2.23
N LEU A 212 15.49 -13.47 1.61
CA LEU A 212 14.17 -13.85 2.10
C LEU A 212 14.33 -14.89 3.21
N ALA A 213 14.03 -14.49 4.45
CA ALA A 213 14.18 -15.33 5.65
C ALA A 213 12.88 -16.03 6.05
N GLY A 214 11.73 -15.51 5.61
CA GLY A 214 10.43 -16.07 5.96
C GLY A 214 9.27 -15.42 5.20
N ILE A 215 8.05 -15.74 5.63
CA ILE A 215 6.82 -15.12 5.12
C ILE A 215 6.01 -14.55 6.27
N ARG A 216 5.50 -13.33 6.09
CA ARG A 216 4.74 -12.60 7.10
C ARG A 216 3.36 -13.21 7.33
N ILE A 217 3.01 -13.40 8.60
CA ILE A 217 1.79 -14.08 9.02
C ILE A 217 1.00 -13.33 10.11
N ASP A 218 1.58 -12.33 10.79
CA ASP A 218 1.08 -11.60 11.97
C ASP A 218 -0.34 -11.94 12.48
N ARG A 219 -0.41 -12.33 13.75
CA ARG A 219 -1.64 -12.79 14.43
C ARG A 219 -2.29 -13.99 13.71
N PRO A 220 -1.58 -15.11 13.50
CA PRO A 220 -2.23 -16.33 13.04
C PRO A 220 -3.20 -16.88 14.10
N PRO A 221 -4.13 -17.77 13.72
CA PRO A 221 -5.00 -18.44 14.68
C PRO A 221 -4.20 -19.30 15.66
N ARG A 222 -4.81 -19.60 16.82
CA ARG A 222 -4.17 -20.38 17.89
C ARG A 222 -3.66 -21.74 17.40
N SER A 223 -4.39 -22.40 16.50
CA SER A 223 -3.99 -23.67 15.89
C SER A 223 -2.62 -23.61 15.19
N VAL A 224 -2.27 -22.49 14.56
CA VAL A 224 -0.97 -22.28 13.92
C VAL A 224 0.11 -21.89 14.94
N LEU A 225 -0.26 -21.11 15.97
CA LEU A 225 0.66 -20.78 17.07
C LEU A 225 1.10 -22.04 17.84
N ASP A 226 0.17 -22.98 18.07
CA ASP A 226 0.43 -24.22 18.79
C ASP A 226 1.38 -25.17 18.04
N LEU A 227 1.61 -24.95 16.73
CA LEU A 227 2.64 -25.69 15.97
C LEU A 227 4.07 -25.26 16.34
N GLY A 228 4.26 -24.12 16.99
CA GLY A 228 5.59 -23.61 17.35
C GLY A 228 6.45 -23.17 16.15
N ILE A 229 5.83 -22.94 14.98
CA ILE A 229 6.51 -22.59 13.72
C ILE A 229 6.68 -21.08 13.48
N VAL A 230 6.08 -20.25 14.33
CA VAL A 230 6.07 -18.78 14.15
C VAL A 230 7.24 -18.17 14.92
N GLN A 231 8.07 -17.42 14.22
CA GLN A 231 9.15 -16.63 14.82
C GLN A 231 8.71 -15.16 14.95
N THR A 232 9.29 -14.46 15.92
CA THR A 232 9.10 -13.02 16.11
C THR A 232 10.42 -12.31 15.83
N GLY A 233 10.42 -11.38 14.89
CA GLY A 233 11.57 -10.57 14.56
C GLY A 233 11.78 -9.41 15.53
N PRO A 234 12.88 -8.64 15.39
CA PRO A 234 13.27 -7.59 16.33
C PRO A 234 12.23 -6.46 16.48
N GLY A 235 11.44 -6.20 15.43
CA GLY A 235 10.38 -5.19 15.43
C GLY A 235 9.02 -5.72 15.90
N GLY A 236 8.95 -6.96 16.39
CA GLY A 236 7.70 -7.62 16.78
C GLY A 236 6.91 -8.23 15.62
N GLU A 237 7.44 -8.17 14.39
CA GLU A 237 6.86 -8.86 13.24
C GLU A 237 6.84 -10.37 13.43
N GLN A 238 5.78 -11.03 12.96
CA GLN A 238 5.69 -12.49 13.02
C GLN A 238 5.82 -13.09 11.62
N TYR A 239 6.65 -14.11 11.51
CA TYR A 239 6.88 -14.79 10.25
C TYR A 239 7.07 -16.29 10.43
N VAL A 240 6.77 -17.05 9.38
CA VAL A 240 7.16 -18.45 9.27
C VAL A 240 8.50 -18.51 8.55
N PRO A 241 9.56 -19.06 9.17
CA PRO A 241 10.88 -19.13 8.57
C PRO A 241 10.87 -20.06 7.35
N ILE A 242 11.69 -19.74 6.36
CA ILE A 242 11.87 -20.58 5.17
C ILE A 242 13.35 -20.85 4.93
N ASP A 243 13.67 -22.01 4.34
CA ASP A 243 15.03 -22.33 3.89
C ASP A 243 15.05 -22.63 2.38
N LEU A 244 15.57 -21.67 1.60
CA LEU A 244 15.68 -21.78 0.14
C LEU A 244 16.61 -22.91 -0.33
N ARG A 245 17.45 -23.48 0.56
CA ARG A 245 18.36 -24.60 0.24
C ARG A 245 17.63 -25.93 0.25
N THR A 246 16.43 -25.99 0.83
CA THR A 246 15.61 -27.19 0.90
C THR A 246 14.52 -27.14 -0.16
N GLN A 247 14.13 -28.29 -0.70
CA GLN A 247 13.10 -28.33 -1.74
C GLN A 247 11.73 -27.90 -1.20
N ASP A 248 11.42 -28.19 0.06
CA ASP A 248 10.13 -27.95 0.73
C ASP A 248 10.08 -26.62 1.51
N GLY A 249 11.21 -25.92 1.66
CA GLY A 249 11.33 -24.68 2.44
C GLY A 249 11.48 -24.89 3.93
N GLY A 250 11.74 -26.12 4.35
CA GLY A 250 11.99 -26.48 5.73
C GLY A 250 10.73 -26.86 6.50
N PRO A 251 10.91 -27.43 7.71
CA PRO A 251 9.84 -28.05 8.47
C PRO A 251 8.71 -27.09 8.83
N ALA A 252 9.02 -25.82 9.12
CA ALA A 252 8.03 -24.80 9.46
C ALA A 252 7.07 -24.50 8.30
N LEU A 253 7.59 -24.35 7.08
CA LEU A 253 6.76 -24.12 5.90
C LEU A 253 5.92 -25.36 5.55
N THR A 254 6.52 -26.54 5.63
CA THR A 254 5.83 -27.82 5.41
C THR A 254 4.68 -28.02 6.38
N GLN A 255 4.89 -27.73 7.67
CA GLN A 255 3.84 -27.80 8.70
C GLN A 255 2.74 -26.75 8.49
N LEU A 256 3.11 -25.51 8.13
CA LEU A 256 2.12 -24.48 7.80
C LEU A 256 1.21 -24.95 6.66
N LYS A 257 1.80 -25.48 5.58
CA LYS A 257 1.07 -25.93 4.38
C LYS A 257 0.21 -27.17 4.59
N ALA A 258 0.36 -27.88 5.70
CA ALA A 258 -0.52 -28.99 6.07
C ALA A 258 -1.95 -28.51 6.41
N ASP A 259 -2.12 -27.24 6.81
CA ASP A 259 -3.44 -26.62 6.94
C ASP A 259 -3.93 -26.16 5.55
N PRO A 260 -5.08 -26.64 5.04
CA PRO A 260 -5.61 -26.23 3.73
C PRO A 260 -5.92 -24.72 3.63
N HIS A 261 -6.04 -24.01 4.75
CA HIS A 261 -6.34 -22.59 4.83
C HIS A 261 -5.09 -21.71 5.03
N TRP A 262 -3.88 -22.27 5.01
CA TRP A 262 -2.64 -21.57 5.36
C TRP A 262 -2.44 -20.22 4.68
N LYS A 263 -2.86 -20.10 3.41
CA LYS A 263 -2.76 -18.88 2.61
C LYS A 263 -3.52 -17.70 3.21
N ARG A 264 -4.63 -17.98 3.90
CA ARG A 264 -5.49 -16.97 4.54
C ARG A 264 -4.78 -16.26 5.69
N TYR A 265 -3.78 -16.90 6.29
CA TYR A 265 -3.05 -16.34 7.42
C TYR A 265 -1.96 -15.38 6.99
N LEU A 266 -1.54 -15.42 5.72
CA LEU A 266 -0.43 -14.65 5.19
C LEU A 266 -0.87 -13.31 4.60
N TYR A 267 0.08 -12.38 4.48
CA TYR A 267 -0.16 -11.06 3.90
C TYR A 267 0.11 -11.00 2.39
N THR A 268 -0.62 -10.15 1.67
CA THR A 268 -0.41 -9.79 0.26
C THR A 268 -0.70 -8.30 0.01
N GLY A 269 -0.64 -7.83 -1.23
CA GLY A 269 -0.97 -6.43 -1.56
C GLY A 269 -2.42 -6.07 -1.24
N ASP A 270 -2.66 -4.79 -0.97
CA ASP A 270 -3.96 -4.16 -0.75
C ASP A 270 -4.39 -3.32 -1.97
N TYR A 271 -5.53 -2.62 -1.86
CA TYR A 271 -6.03 -1.72 -2.89
C TYR A 271 -5.64 -0.28 -2.59
N ASP A 272 -4.67 0.22 -3.35
CA ASP A 272 -4.22 1.60 -3.25
C ASP A 272 -5.15 2.53 -4.03
N LEU A 273 -5.77 3.47 -3.34
CA LEU A 273 -6.49 4.56 -3.98
C LEU A 273 -5.49 5.57 -4.58
N HIS A 274 -5.73 5.95 -5.83
CA HIS A 274 -5.01 7.02 -6.51
C HIS A 274 -5.68 8.37 -6.29
N GLU A 275 -7.00 8.44 -6.53
CA GLU A 275 -7.82 9.65 -6.42
C GLU A 275 -9.21 9.31 -5.91
N VAL A 276 -9.81 10.25 -5.16
CA VAL A 276 -11.16 10.09 -4.62
C VAL A 276 -11.93 11.41 -4.67
N TYR A 277 -13.13 11.36 -5.23
CA TYR A 277 -14.04 12.50 -5.39
C TYR A 277 -15.45 12.17 -4.87
N SER A 278 -16.13 13.20 -4.37
CA SER A 278 -17.53 13.14 -3.95
C SER A 278 -18.36 14.08 -4.82
N ALA A 279 -19.40 13.54 -5.49
CA ALA A 279 -20.32 14.35 -6.29
C ALA A 279 -21.35 15.12 -5.44
N GLN A 280 -21.28 15.03 -4.10
CA GLN A 280 -22.16 15.78 -3.20
C GLN A 280 -21.87 17.29 -3.21
N GLY A 281 -20.71 17.73 -3.71
CA GLY A 281 -20.28 19.14 -3.77
C GLY A 281 -20.62 19.92 -5.06
N GLY A 282 -21.47 19.41 -5.94
CA GLY A 282 -21.89 20.10 -7.18
C GLY A 282 -21.44 19.43 -8.49
N THR A 283 -21.67 20.10 -9.63
CA THR A 283 -21.48 19.56 -11.00
C THR A 283 -20.00 19.38 -11.35
N GLY A 284 -19.41 18.29 -10.87
CA GLY A 284 -18.01 17.91 -11.09
C GLY A 284 -17.48 17.04 -9.96
N GLY A 285 -17.98 17.24 -8.74
CA GLY A 285 -17.51 16.55 -7.54
C GLY A 285 -16.17 17.11 -7.03
N GLY A 286 -16.09 17.37 -5.73
CA GLY A 286 -14.87 17.84 -5.08
C GLY A 286 -13.97 16.67 -4.71
N GLN A 287 -12.66 16.85 -4.81
CA GLN A 287 -11.71 15.91 -4.21
C GLN A 287 -11.99 15.82 -2.70
N ILE A 288 -12.11 14.61 -2.17
CA ILE A 288 -12.32 14.44 -0.72
C ILE A 288 -10.97 14.70 -0.03
N PRO A 289 -10.84 15.64 0.92
CA PRO A 289 -9.56 15.92 1.57
C PRO A 289 -9.09 14.79 2.50
N GLU A 290 -7.78 14.76 2.76
CA GLU A 290 -7.14 13.83 3.71
C GLU A 290 -7.70 13.99 5.12
N ALA A 291 -7.68 12.91 5.92
CA ALA A 291 -8.02 12.96 7.34
C ALA A 291 -9.39 13.61 7.68
N THR A 292 -10.34 13.53 6.76
CA THR A 292 -11.71 14.00 6.98
C THR A 292 -12.63 12.85 7.40
N PRO A 293 -13.71 13.15 8.16
CA PRO A 293 -14.76 12.15 8.42
C PRO A 293 -15.38 11.57 7.15
N GLU A 294 -15.38 12.33 6.04
CA GLU A 294 -15.88 11.83 4.75
C GLU A 294 -14.93 10.77 4.15
N LYS A 295 -13.60 10.98 4.23
CA LYS A 295 -12.61 9.98 3.79
C LYS A 295 -12.68 8.71 4.62
N ALA A 296 -12.77 8.81 5.94
CA ALA A 296 -12.97 7.66 6.83
C ALA A 296 -14.24 6.88 6.47
N LYS A 297 -15.37 7.59 6.28
CA LYS A 297 -16.64 6.96 5.85
C LYS A 297 -16.53 6.30 4.48
N LEU A 298 -15.79 6.88 3.54
CA LEU A 298 -15.58 6.27 2.23
C LEU A 298 -14.86 4.92 2.35
N LEU A 299 -13.75 4.89 3.09
CA LEU A 299 -12.98 3.65 3.32
C LEU A 299 -13.83 2.60 4.05
N ASP A 300 -14.55 3.00 5.10
CA ASP A 300 -15.49 2.12 5.82
C ASP A 300 -16.55 1.53 4.87
N ARG A 301 -17.16 2.37 4.03
CA ARG A 301 -18.21 1.93 3.10
C ARG A 301 -17.68 0.99 2.04
N LEU A 302 -16.49 1.26 1.49
CA LEU A 302 -15.85 0.38 0.50
C LEU A 302 -15.53 -0.97 1.11
N ASN A 303 -14.89 -1.00 2.28
CA ASN A 303 -14.58 -2.25 2.98
C ASN A 303 -15.84 -3.00 3.43
N ALA A 304 -16.87 -2.30 3.92
CA ALA A 304 -18.14 -2.92 4.29
C ALA A 304 -18.88 -3.50 3.08
N GLY A 305 -18.84 -2.83 1.93
CA GLY A 305 -19.40 -3.32 0.68
C GLY A 305 -18.76 -4.64 0.26
N ILE A 306 -17.43 -4.70 0.27
CA ILE A 306 -16.66 -5.92 -0.04
C ILE A 306 -16.95 -7.03 1.00
N ALA A 307 -16.97 -6.70 2.29
CA ALA A 307 -17.25 -7.69 3.34
C ALA A 307 -18.63 -8.32 3.16
N GLY A 308 -19.61 -7.58 2.64
CA GLY A 308 -20.98 -8.04 2.42
C GLY A 308 -21.14 -9.06 1.29
N THR A 309 -20.12 -9.32 0.47
CA THR A 309 -20.18 -10.33 -0.60
C THR A 309 -19.60 -11.68 -0.22
N ALA A 310 -18.93 -11.78 0.93
CA ALA A 310 -18.30 -13.01 1.38
C ALA A 310 -19.33 -14.14 1.52
N GLN A 311 -19.07 -15.27 0.87
CA GLN A 311 -19.89 -16.48 0.99
C GLN A 311 -19.49 -17.30 2.22
N GLU A 312 -20.31 -18.30 2.56
CA GLU A 312 -20.00 -19.22 3.65
C GLU A 312 -18.66 -19.92 3.41
N GLY A 313 -17.80 -19.94 4.44
CA GLY A 313 -16.46 -20.52 4.36
C GLY A 313 -15.40 -19.61 3.73
N GLU A 314 -15.76 -18.43 3.23
CA GLU A 314 -14.82 -17.42 2.75
C GLU A 314 -14.33 -16.49 3.86
N VAL A 315 -13.25 -15.76 3.57
CA VAL A 315 -12.73 -14.74 4.46
C VAL A 315 -13.58 -13.48 4.35
N VAL A 316 -14.14 -13.03 5.47
CA VAL A 316 -14.87 -11.76 5.53
C VAL A 316 -13.88 -10.59 5.52
N ARG A 317 -13.84 -9.85 4.41
CA ARG A 317 -12.91 -8.74 4.17
C ARG A 317 -13.37 -7.43 4.81
N SER A 318 -13.60 -7.47 6.13
CA SER A 318 -14.05 -6.32 6.90
C SER A 318 -12.91 -5.41 7.35
N GLY A 319 -13.24 -4.13 7.53
CA GLY A 319 -12.32 -3.14 8.07
C GLY A 319 -13.07 -1.90 8.54
N LYS A 320 -12.54 -1.26 9.59
CA LYS A 320 -13.02 0.04 10.06
C LYS A 320 -11.87 1.02 10.22
N VAL A 321 -12.09 2.25 9.80
CA VAL A 321 -11.15 3.35 9.98
C VAL A 321 -11.43 4.04 11.31
N ALA A 322 -10.38 4.22 12.09
CA ALA A 322 -10.33 5.14 13.22
C ALA A 322 -9.69 6.46 12.77
N MET A 323 -10.23 7.57 13.25
CA MET A 323 -9.53 8.85 13.17
C MET A 323 -8.87 9.14 14.51
N GLU A 324 -7.54 9.12 14.53
CA GLU A 324 -6.75 9.36 15.73
C GLU A 324 -5.76 10.48 15.44
N HIS A 325 -5.74 11.52 16.29
CA HIS A 325 -4.86 12.68 16.15
C HIS A 325 -4.93 13.35 14.75
N GLY A 326 -6.10 13.36 14.13
CA GLY A 326 -6.26 13.93 12.78
C GLY A 326 -5.61 13.08 11.68
N ARG A 327 -5.48 11.77 11.88
CA ARG A 327 -4.96 10.82 10.89
C ARG A 327 -5.91 9.64 10.70
N LEU A 328 -5.90 9.05 9.51
CA LEU A 328 -6.66 7.85 9.20
C LEU A 328 -5.82 6.61 9.54
N HIS A 329 -6.34 5.76 10.42
CA HIS A 329 -5.74 4.47 10.77
C HIS A 329 -6.79 3.38 10.69
N MET A 330 -6.39 2.16 10.38
CA MET A 330 -7.29 1.02 10.51
C MET A 330 -7.40 0.63 11.99
N ALA A 331 -8.64 0.51 12.48
CA ALA A 331 -8.92 0.05 13.83
C ALA A 331 -8.48 -1.41 14.02
N GLY A 332 -8.21 -1.81 15.26
CA GLY A 332 -7.93 -3.20 15.61
C GLY A 332 -9.04 -4.15 15.11
N GLY A 333 -8.66 -5.33 14.62
CA GLY A 333 -9.59 -6.28 14.00
C GLY A 333 -9.88 -6.03 12.51
N SER A 334 -9.13 -5.12 11.85
CA SER A 334 -9.28 -4.80 10.42
C SER A 334 -8.21 -5.44 9.54
N GLU A 335 -7.67 -6.60 9.92
CA GLU A 335 -6.57 -7.28 9.22
C GLU A 335 -6.91 -7.68 7.78
N TYR A 336 -8.21 -7.74 7.44
CA TYR A 336 -8.69 -8.13 6.12
C TYR A 336 -9.28 -6.98 5.30
N ALA A 337 -9.14 -5.72 5.76
CA ALA A 337 -9.60 -4.57 5.02
C ALA A 337 -8.84 -4.41 3.70
N MET A 338 -9.54 -4.21 2.58
CA MET A 338 -8.89 -4.08 1.27
C MET A 338 -8.36 -2.66 1.02
N PHE A 339 -9.09 -1.65 1.48
CA PHE A 339 -8.68 -0.26 1.42
C PHE A 339 -8.17 0.16 2.79
N GLN A 340 -6.86 0.29 2.93
CA GLN A 340 -6.19 0.48 4.22
C GLN A 340 -5.87 1.96 4.53
N HIS A 341 -5.94 2.85 3.53
CA HIS A 341 -5.43 4.21 3.66
C HIS A 341 -6.06 5.21 2.68
N GLY A 342 -5.79 6.50 2.89
CA GLY A 342 -6.18 7.58 1.99
C GLY A 342 -5.53 7.50 0.61
N ASP A 343 -5.96 8.33 -0.33
CA ASP A 343 -5.50 8.28 -1.72
C ASP A 343 -4.17 9.01 -1.97
N GLN A 344 -3.48 8.59 -3.03
CA GLN A 344 -2.22 9.19 -3.46
C GLN A 344 -2.33 10.70 -3.70
N ALA A 345 -3.47 11.16 -4.19
CA ALA A 345 -3.71 12.57 -4.48
C ALA A 345 -3.73 13.46 -3.23
N THR A 346 -3.91 12.89 -2.04
CA THR A 346 -3.83 13.60 -0.76
C THR A 346 -2.61 13.21 0.09
N TYR A 347 -1.69 12.39 -0.45
CA TYR A 347 -0.48 11.89 0.21
C TYR A 347 0.38 12.98 0.88
N ARG A 348 0.53 14.15 0.23
CA ARG A 348 1.34 15.26 0.80
C ARG A 348 0.76 15.75 2.12
N MET A 349 -0.56 15.88 2.20
CA MET A 349 -1.24 16.28 3.43
C MET A 349 -1.05 15.23 4.53
N ASN A 350 -1.18 13.94 4.20
CA ASN A 350 -0.89 12.87 5.18
C ASN A 350 0.54 12.94 5.71
N GLN A 351 1.54 13.14 4.84
CA GLN A 351 2.94 13.25 5.24
C GLN A 351 3.23 14.50 6.08
N TYR A 352 2.53 15.59 5.84
CA TYR A 352 2.58 16.78 6.68
C TYR A 352 2.04 16.49 8.09
N LEU A 353 0.87 15.88 8.19
CA LEU A 353 0.25 15.49 9.47
C LEU A 353 1.14 14.51 10.25
N GLU A 354 1.78 13.54 9.57
CA GLU A 354 2.76 12.64 10.19
C GLU A 354 4.02 13.36 10.70
N ALA A 355 4.46 14.43 10.03
CA ALA A 355 5.65 15.18 10.42
C ALA A 355 5.45 16.05 11.67
N LEU A 356 4.21 16.51 11.91
CA LEU A 356 3.85 17.32 13.08
C LEU A 356 3.91 16.54 14.39
N GLU A 357 3.66 15.24 14.37
CA GLU A 357 3.60 14.38 15.57
C GLU A 357 4.93 13.69 15.94
N GLY A 358 5.96 13.75 15.09
CA GLY A 358 7.24 13.12 15.41
C GLY A 358 7.89 13.72 16.68
N GLU A 359 8.62 12.90 17.45
CA GLU A 359 9.34 13.31 18.69
C GLU A 359 10.22 14.56 18.54
N VAL A 360 10.63 14.86 17.30
CA VAL A 360 11.13 16.17 16.89
C VAL A 360 10.20 16.66 15.79
N ALA A 361 9.30 17.59 16.10
CA ALA A 361 8.39 18.19 15.13
C ALA A 361 9.21 18.67 13.91
N ARG A 362 9.14 17.90 12.81
CA ARG A 362 9.95 18.19 11.64
C ARG A 362 9.22 19.27 10.87
N HIS A 363 9.87 20.41 10.68
CA HIS A 363 9.34 21.52 9.87
C HIS A 363 9.33 21.18 8.35
N ALA A 364 9.50 19.91 7.99
CA ALA A 364 9.46 19.42 6.62
C ALA A 364 9.10 17.93 6.59
N ALA A 365 8.08 17.59 5.82
CA ALA A 365 7.73 16.21 5.52
C ALA A 365 8.73 15.60 4.51
N GLN A 366 9.01 14.30 4.64
CA GLN A 366 9.81 13.56 3.66
C GLN A 366 8.87 12.96 2.62
N LEU A 367 8.98 13.40 1.37
CA LEU A 367 8.11 12.91 0.29
C LEU A 367 8.82 11.86 -0.58
N VAL A 368 8.09 10.80 -0.93
CA VAL A 368 8.45 9.91 -2.03
C VAL A 368 7.87 10.47 -3.32
N ARG A 369 8.72 10.98 -4.23
CA ARG A 369 8.27 11.62 -5.49
C ARG A 369 7.29 10.79 -6.27
N ALA A 370 7.59 9.50 -6.43
CA ALA A 370 6.73 8.57 -7.19
C ALA A 370 5.30 8.47 -6.64
N VAL A 371 5.09 8.81 -5.36
CA VAL A 371 3.77 8.89 -4.72
C VAL A 371 3.24 10.33 -4.74
N ALA A 372 4.12 11.33 -4.64
CA ALA A 372 3.74 12.74 -4.61
C ALA A 372 3.42 13.38 -5.99
N THR A 373 3.39 12.59 -7.06
CA THR A 373 3.07 13.02 -8.43
C THR A 373 2.06 12.10 -9.08
N GLU A 374 1.37 12.58 -10.13
CA GLU A 374 0.43 11.78 -10.91
C GLU A 374 1.09 10.51 -11.48
N ALA A 375 0.41 9.37 -11.34
CA ALA A 375 0.84 8.11 -11.95
C ALA A 375 0.72 8.12 -13.48
N ASP A 376 1.63 7.42 -14.15
CA ASP A 376 1.57 7.16 -15.60
C ASP A 376 1.18 5.71 -15.92
N GLU A 377 0.84 4.94 -14.88
CA GLU A 377 0.42 3.55 -14.96
C GLU A 377 -1.11 3.42 -15.09
N PRO A 378 -1.63 2.23 -15.44
CA PRO A 378 -3.07 2.04 -15.52
C PRO A 378 -3.81 2.34 -14.21
N LEU A 379 -4.98 2.96 -14.33
CA LEU A 379 -5.88 3.26 -13.22
C LEU A 379 -7.27 2.71 -13.50
N ALA A 380 -7.86 2.06 -12.51
CA ALA A 380 -9.26 1.63 -12.54
C ALA A 380 -10.14 2.69 -11.89
N TRP A 381 -11.01 3.31 -12.68
CA TRP A 381 -11.96 4.32 -12.25
C TRP A 381 -13.32 3.70 -12.04
N CYS A 382 -13.87 3.80 -10.82
CA CYS A 382 -15.27 3.49 -10.57
C CYS A 382 -16.03 4.81 -10.38
N ARG A 383 -16.93 5.12 -11.32
CA ARG A 383 -17.77 6.34 -11.26
C ARG A 383 -19.23 5.96 -11.31
N MET A 384 -19.97 6.31 -10.25
CA MET A 384 -21.41 6.03 -10.15
C MET A 384 -21.75 4.54 -10.39
N GLY A 385 -20.81 3.64 -10.07
CA GLY A 385 -20.94 2.20 -10.27
C GLY A 385 -20.35 1.65 -11.57
N GLN A 386 -20.11 2.47 -12.61
CA GLN A 386 -19.48 1.97 -13.83
C GLN A 386 -17.95 1.96 -13.69
N TRP A 387 -17.31 0.88 -14.14
CA TRP A 387 -15.86 0.76 -14.18
C TRP A 387 -15.29 1.17 -15.54
N TYR A 388 -14.20 1.93 -15.48
CA TYR A 388 -13.37 2.32 -16.61
C TYR A 388 -11.91 2.05 -16.28
N VAL A 389 -11.08 1.71 -17.26
CA VAL A 389 -9.63 1.64 -17.10
C VAL A 389 -8.96 2.57 -18.09
N THR A 390 -8.07 3.40 -17.57
CA THR A 390 -7.10 4.20 -18.32
C THR A 390 -5.73 3.56 -18.21
N ARG A 391 -4.83 3.78 -19.18
CA ARG A 391 -3.52 3.12 -19.26
C ARG A 391 -2.32 4.05 -19.06
N ASN A 392 -2.53 5.36 -19.08
CA ASN A 392 -1.48 6.37 -19.00
C ASN A 392 -2.06 7.75 -18.65
N ARG A 393 -1.16 8.70 -18.37
CA ARG A 393 -1.50 10.07 -17.98
C ARG A 393 -2.38 10.82 -18.98
N GLU A 394 -2.21 10.60 -20.28
CA GLU A 394 -3.05 11.25 -21.30
C GLU A 394 -4.50 10.78 -21.18
N GLU A 395 -4.74 9.48 -21.04
CA GLU A 395 -6.08 8.93 -20.82
C GLU A 395 -6.69 9.42 -19.49
N HIS A 396 -5.88 9.55 -18.42
CA HIS A 396 -6.31 10.13 -17.14
C HIS A 396 -6.86 11.53 -17.33
N ALA A 397 -6.11 12.38 -18.04
CA ALA A 397 -6.47 13.75 -18.29
C ALA A 397 -7.76 13.86 -19.11
N VAL A 398 -7.91 13.06 -20.17
CA VAL A 398 -9.13 13.06 -21.01
C VAL A 398 -10.36 12.62 -20.20
N LEU A 399 -10.22 11.56 -19.38
CA LEU A 399 -11.32 11.06 -18.54
C LEU A 399 -11.71 12.09 -17.46
N ARG A 400 -10.73 12.68 -16.76
CA ARG A 400 -10.96 13.77 -15.79
C ARG A 400 -11.67 14.96 -16.44
N ALA A 401 -11.22 15.41 -17.61
CA ALA A 401 -11.84 16.50 -18.35
C ALA A 401 -13.29 16.18 -18.74
N ARG A 402 -13.55 14.97 -19.26
CA ARG A 402 -14.90 14.51 -19.61
C ARG A 402 -15.86 14.54 -18.42
N TRP A 403 -15.32 14.32 -17.23
CA TRP A 403 -16.06 14.25 -15.98
C TRP A 403 -16.08 15.54 -15.18
N LYS A 404 -15.33 16.56 -15.64
CA LYS A 404 -15.09 17.84 -14.95
C LYS A 404 -14.49 17.64 -13.56
N LEU A 405 -13.59 16.65 -13.41
CA LEU A 405 -12.83 16.44 -12.18
C LEU A 405 -11.64 17.40 -12.16
N ALA A 406 -11.44 18.08 -11.04
CA ALA A 406 -10.24 18.89 -10.82
C ALA A 406 -8.99 17.99 -10.79
N VAL A 407 -7.88 18.45 -11.35
CA VAL A 407 -6.59 17.80 -11.12
C VAL A 407 -6.21 18.02 -9.66
N PRO A 408 -5.74 16.99 -8.93
CA PRO A 408 -5.27 17.19 -7.57
C PRO A 408 -4.23 18.31 -7.48
N HIS A 409 -4.51 19.30 -6.63
CA HIS A 409 -3.66 20.50 -6.48
C HIS A 409 -2.23 20.14 -6.10
N THR A 410 -2.07 19.06 -5.33
CA THR A 410 -0.80 18.50 -4.89
C THR A 410 0.07 17.94 -6.00
N TRP A 411 -0.35 17.91 -7.27
CA TRP A 411 0.49 17.42 -8.38
C TRP A 411 1.03 18.54 -9.29
N GLY A 412 0.75 19.81 -8.94
CA GLY A 412 1.39 20.96 -9.59
C GLY A 412 2.91 20.95 -9.44
N ALA A 413 3.60 21.39 -10.49
CA ALA A 413 5.08 21.41 -10.55
C ALA A 413 5.71 22.40 -9.56
N ASP A 414 4.96 23.40 -9.11
CA ASP A 414 5.47 24.57 -8.38
C ASP A 414 5.69 24.34 -6.87
N GLU A 415 5.30 23.18 -6.32
CA GLU A 415 5.29 22.94 -4.87
C GLU A 415 6.37 21.95 -4.36
N VAL A 416 7.23 21.43 -5.25
CA VAL A 416 8.21 20.38 -4.91
C VAL A 416 9.62 20.95 -4.85
N ASP A 417 9.99 21.48 -3.68
CA ASP A 417 11.31 22.08 -3.51
C ASP A 417 12.37 21.02 -3.12
N ARG A 418 13.57 21.14 -3.69
CA ARG A 418 14.66 20.16 -3.48
C ARG A 418 15.45 20.51 -2.23
N THR A 419 15.69 19.53 -1.36
CA THR A 419 16.79 19.65 -0.37
C THR A 419 18.15 19.60 -1.08
N ALA A 420 19.18 20.20 -0.47
CA ALA A 420 20.58 20.11 -0.90
C ALA A 420 21.13 18.67 -0.98
N ARG A 421 20.42 17.66 -0.45
CA ARG A 421 20.79 16.24 -0.46
C ARG A 421 19.91 15.38 -1.38
N GLY A 422 19.12 15.99 -2.27
CA GLY A 422 18.31 15.28 -3.27
C GLY A 422 16.98 14.69 -2.78
N GLY A 423 16.60 14.91 -1.52
CA GLY A 423 15.25 14.64 -1.02
C GLY A 423 14.26 15.76 -1.36
N TYR A 424 12.99 15.42 -1.50
CA TYR A 424 11.90 16.38 -1.76
C TYR A 424 11.30 16.87 -0.43
N ARG A 425 11.21 18.19 -0.23
CA ARG A 425 10.44 18.79 0.87
C ARG A 425 9.06 19.16 0.35
N THR A 426 8.05 19.10 1.20
CA THR A 426 6.92 20.01 1.03
C THR A 426 7.46 21.44 1.11
N ALA A 427 7.14 22.30 0.13
CA ALA A 427 7.22 23.74 0.37
C ALA A 427 6.46 24.04 1.67
N GLY A 428 6.99 24.94 2.50
CA GLY A 428 6.23 25.41 3.67
C GLY A 428 4.95 26.03 3.14
N TYR A 429 3.79 25.47 3.49
CA TYR A 429 2.54 26.19 3.33
C TYR A 429 2.61 27.34 4.35
N ILE A 430 2.69 28.57 3.84
CA ILE A 430 2.58 29.78 4.64
C ILE A 430 1.12 29.88 5.09
N ASP A 431 0.92 30.21 6.37
CA ASP A 431 -0.38 30.32 7.06
C ASP A 431 -1.49 31.00 6.27
#